data_AF-A0A7S4HEL4-F1
#
_entry.id   AF-A0A7S4HEL4-F1
#
_cell.length_a   1.000
_cell.length_b   1.000
_cell.length_c   1.000
_cell.angle_alpha   90.00
_cell.angle_beta   90.00
_cell.angle_gamma   90.00
#
_symmetry.space_group_name_H-M   'P 1'
#
loop_
_entity.id
_entity.type
_entity.pdbx_description
1 polymer ?
#
loop_
_entity_poly.entity_id
_entity_poly.type
_entity_poly.pdbx_seq_one_letter_code
_entity_poly.pdbx_strand_id
1 'polypeptide(L)'
;DLAVIIMSPTANKLLCGYPFDVGSLERVCHPRGVSKQCVPGCSPWPGHSIWCDLNNDQYPCAYRPSNLAKVMSIRDDFAAHNFQPPQKMWHDGKFYDELIFDSEDFLDHLPNSIEAMFFLTTSCNGDIYDGPKCQDYARGAHRAFLEHFNLGHDDFPLVKFDLWNWKAPFSLAPNRIGDY
;
A
#
# COMPACT_ATOMS: atom_id res chain seq x y z
N ASP A 1 -3.80 -1.36 14.85
CA ASP A 1 -2.99 -0.14 14.66
C ASP A 1 -2.26 -0.20 13.31
N LEU A 2 -2.79 0.50 12.30
CA LEU A 2 -2.16 0.72 10.98
C LEU A 2 -1.04 1.75 11.05
N ALA A 3 0.22 1.33 11.11
CA ALA A 3 1.39 2.18 10.88
C ALA A 3 1.56 2.48 9.40
N VAL A 4 2.08 3.67 9.06
CA VAL A 4 2.44 3.97 7.67
C VAL A 4 3.86 3.46 7.42
N ILE A 5 3.99 2.58 6.44
CA ILE A 5 5.22 1.86 6.12
C ILE A 5 5.69 2.17 4.69
N ILE A 6 6.99 2.13 4.49
CA ILE A 6 7.62 2.06 3.17
C ILE A 6 7.99 0.59 2.95
N MET A 7 7.42 -0.04 1.93
CA MET A 7 7.71 -1.43 1.60
C MET A 7 9.06 -1.52 0.86
N SER A 8 9.87 -2.52 1.18
CA SER A 8 11.12 -2.77 0.46
C SER A 8 10.83 -3.30 -0.96
N PRO A 9 11.38 -2.71 -2.03
CA PRO A 9 11.11 -3.16 -3.39
C PRO A 9 11.74 -4.52 -3.73
N THR A 10 12.69 -5.01 -2.92
CA THR A 10 13.44 -6.25 -3.16
C THR A 10 12.98 -7.42 -2.29
N ALA A 11 12.23 -7.14 -1.21
CA ALA A 11 11.74 -8.14 -0.26
C ALA A 11 10.19 -8.23 -0.26
N ASN A 12 9.57 -7.81 -1.36
CA ASN A 12 8.14 -7.91 -1.57
C ASN A 12 7.83 -8.26 -3.02
N LYS A 13 6.88 -9.16 -3.20
CA LYS A 13 6.36 -9.57 -4.50
C LYS A 13 4.98 -8.96 -4.76
N LEU A 14 4.93 -8.01 -5.70
CA LEU A 14 3.66 -7.50 -6.23
C LEU A 14 2.97 -8.58 -7.07
N LEU A 15 1.71 -8.88 -6.76
CA LEU A 15 0.89 -9.84 -7.49
C LEU A 15 0.07 -9.14 -8.57
N CYS A 16 -0.63 -8.06 -8.23
CA CYS A 16 -1.40 -7.23 -9.17
C CYS A 16 -1.62 -5.81 -8.64
N GLY A 17 -2.18 -4.94 -9.48
CA GLY A 17 -2.64 -3.62 -9.06
C GLY A 17 -3.91 -3.17 -9.77
N TYR A 18 -4.62 -2.23 -9.14
CA TYR A 18 -5.80 -1.55 -9.65
C TYR A 18 -5.57 -0.04 -9.64
N PRO A 19 -6.15 0.72 -10.59
CA PRO A 19 -5.97 2.17 -10.65
C PRO A 19 -6.81 2.94 -9.61
N PHE A 20 -7.47 2.23 -8.68
CA PHE A 20 -8.33 2.74 -7.62
C PHE A 20 -8.66 1.63 -6.62
N ASP A 21 -9.24 1.99 -5.47
CA ASP A 21 -9.76 1.03 -4.47
C ASP A 21 -10.95 0.25 -5.03
N VAL A 22 -10.75 -1.06 -5.21
CA VAL A 22 -11.76 -1.99 -5.71
C VAL A 22 -12.26 -2.96 -4.63
N GLY A 23 -11.93 -2.71 -3.36
CA GLY A 23 -12.31 -3.54 -2.23
C GLY A 23 -11.68 -4.93 -2.27
N SER A 24 -10.37 -5.01 -2.49
CA SER A 24 -9.71 -6.28 -2.78
C SER A 24 -9.79 -7.34 -1.67
N LEU A 25 -10.06 -6.93 -0.42
CA LEU A 25 -10.22 -7.85 0.72
C LEU A 25 -11.35 -8.87 0.54
N GLU A 26 -12.41 -8.53 -0.21
CA GLU A 26 -13.54 -9.44 -0.47
C GLU A 26 -13.27 -10.41 -1.63
N ARG A 27 -12.14 -10.24 -2.33
CA ARG A 27 -11.79 -10.99 -3.55
C ARG A 27 -11.00 -12.24 -3.21
N VAL A 28 -11.67 -13.21 -2.60
CA VAL A 28 -11.04 -14.47 -2.15
C VAL A 28 -11.10 -15.56 -3.22
N CYS A 29 -10.11 -16.45 -3.19
CA CYS A 29 -10.09 -17.67 -3.99
C CYS A 29 -10.74 -18.85 -3.25
N HIS A 30 -11.28 -19.81 -4.02
CA HIS A 30 -11.79 -21.08 -3.52
C HIS A 30 -11.13 -22.27 -4.25
N PRO A 31 -10.40 -23.15 -3.54
CA PRO A 31 -10.01 -23.06 -2.12
C PRO A 31 -9.17 -21.81 -1.81
N ARG A 32 -9.09 -21.42 -0.53
CA ARG A 32 -8.31 -20.24 -0.12
C ARG A 32 -6.83 -20.42 -0.50
N GLY A 33 -6.21 -19.36 -0.99
CA GLY A 33 -4.81 -19.33 -1.38
C GLY A 33 -4.61 -19.07 -2.88
N VAL A 34 -3.34 -19.03 -3.28
CA VAL A 34 -2.94 -18.83 -4.68
C VAL A 34 -3.05 -20.16 -5.44
N SER A 35 -3.59 -20.09 -6.66
CA SER A 35 -3.68 -21.22 -7.59
C SER A 35 -3.35 -20.74 -9.00
N LYS A 36 -3.25 -21.70 -9.95
CA LYS A 36 -3.06 -21.34 -11.37
C LYS A 36 -4.20 -20.52 -11.94
N GLN A 37 -5.39 -20.61 -11.37
CA GLN A 37 -6.60 -19.95 -11.88
C GLN A 37 -6.96 -18.69 -11.09
N CYS A 38 -6.54 -18.60 -9.83
CA CYS A 38 -6.97 -17.54 -8.94
C CYS A 38 -5.83 -17.06 -8.03
N VAL A 39 -5.72 -15.75 -7.90
CA VAL A 39 -4.86 -15.08 -6.93
C VAL A 39 -5.75 -14.19 -6.06
N PRO A 40 -5.73 -14.35 -4.73
CA PRO A 40 -6.54 -13.53 -3.84
C PRO A 40 -6.27 -12.03 -4.04
N GLY A 41 -7.30 -11.21 -3.97
CA GLY A 41 -7.23 -9.76 -4.19
C GLY A 41 -7.29 -9.36 -5.67
N CYS A 42 -7.00 -10.26 -6.61
CA CYS A 42 -6.79 -9.91 -8.02
C CYS A 42 -7.89 -10.39 -8.98
N SER A 43 -8.93 -11.07 -8.48
CA SER A 43 -10.09 -11.41 -9.29
C SER A 43 -10.89 -10.14 -9.65
N PRO A 44 -11.69 -10.12 -10.72
CA PRO A 44 -12.53 -8.97 -11.04
C PRO A 44 -13.72 -8.81 -10.06
N TRP A 45 -14.14 -9.91 -9.43
CA TRP A 45 -15.35 -9.98 -8.59
C TRP A 45 -15.17 -10.94 -7.40
N PRO A 46 -15.88 -10.73 -6.27
CA PRO A 46 -15.93 -11.69 -5.16
C PRO A 46 -16.40 -13.07 -5.61
N GLY A 47 -15.71 -14.14 -5.19
CA GLY A 47 -16.10 -15.53 -5.51
C GLY A 47 -15.81 -15.99 -6.94
N HIS A 48 -15.23 -15.14 -7.79
CA HIS A 48 -14.78 -15.54 -9.13
C HIS A 48 -13.32 -16.02 -9.09
N SER A 49 -13.09 -17.23 -9.59
CA SER A 49 -11.77 -17.88 -9.61
C SER A 49 -11.00 -17.68 -10.91
N ILE A 50 -11.32 -16.63 -11.67
CA ILE A 50 -10.65 -16.33 -12.94
C ILE A 50 -9.82 -15.08 -12.69
N TRP A 51 -8.51 -15.28 -12.47
CA TRP A 51 -7.52 -14.27 -12.82
C TRP A 51 -7.85 -13.80 -14.23
N CYS A 52 -7.74 -12.51 -14.54
CA CYS A 52 -7.95 -11.99 -15.89
C CYS A 52 -6.86 -12.48 -16.85
N ASP A 53 -6.76 -13.80 -17.02
CA ASP A 53 -5.90 -14.52 -17.92
C ASP A 53 -6.49 -14.33 -19.30
N LEU A 54 -6.01 -13.27 -19.95
CA LEU A 54 -5.17 -13.37 -21.14
C LEU A 54 -5.36 -12.19 -22.09
N ASN A 55 -6.39 -11.34 -21.95
CA ASN A 55 -6.60 -10.24 -22.91
C ASN A 55 -7.50 -9.07 -22.49
N ASN A 56 -7.97 -8.99 -21.24
CA ASN A 56 -8.73 -7.82 -20.81
C ASN A 56 -7.89 -6.98 -19.85
N ASP A 57 -7.01 -6.15 -20.43
CA ASP A 57 -6.52 -4.89 -19.83
C ASP A 57 -7.66 -3.87 -19.61
N GLN A 58 -8.89 -4.37 -19.56
CA GLN A 58 -10.11 -3.63 -19.43
C GLN A 58 -10.61 -3.78 -18.01
N TYR A 59 -11.05 -2.65 -17.49
CA TYR A 59 -11.84 -2.58 -16.31
C TYR A 59 -12.98 -3.64 -16.27
N PRO A 60 -13.22 -4.37 -15.16
CA PRO A 60 -12.68 -4.25 -13.79
C PRO A 60 -11.53 -5.21 -13.43
N CYS A 61 -10.73 -5.61 -14.41
CA CYS A 61 -9.61 -6.51 -14.17
C CYS A 61 -8.45 -5.84 -13.41
N ALA A 62 -7.77 -6.66 -12.60
CA ALA A 62 -6.47 -6.31 -12.04
C ALA A 62 -5.41 -6.30 -13.14
N TYR A 63 -4.43 -5.43 -13.02
CA TYR A 63 -3.28 -5.37 -13.92
C TYR A 63 -2.12 -6.19 -13.36
N ARG A 64 -1.38 -6.86 -14.25
CA ARG A 64 -0.13 -7.55 -13.87
C ARG A 64 0.93 -6.54 -13.39
N PRO A 65 1.92 -6.97 -12.59
CA PRO A 65 3.00 -6.10 -12.11
C PRO A 65 3.76 -5.40 -13.25
N SER A 66 3.93 -6.08 -14.41
CA SER A 66 4.56 -5.50 -15.61
C SER A 66 3.80 -4.31 -16.21
N ASN A 67 2.54 -4.10 -15.82
CA ASN A 67 1.67 -3.02 -16.29
C ASN A 67 1.48 -1.91 -15.24
N LEU A 68 2.32 -1.83 -14.19
CA LEU A 68 2.18 -0.84 -13.12
C LEU A 68 2.15 0.62 -13.65
N ALA A 69 2.98 0.96 -14.65
CA ALA A 69 2.95 2.29 -15.27
C ALA A 69 1.59 2.61 -15.93
N LYS A 70 0.93 1.60 -16.50
CA LYS A 70 -0.41 1.74 -17.08
C LYS A 70 -1.47 1.94 -16.00
N VAL A 71 -1.35 1.25 -14.87
CA VAL A 71 -2.22 1.46 -13.69
C VAL A 71 -2.17 2.92 -13.25
N MET A 72 -0.95 3.45 -13.03
CA MET A 72 -0.75 4.84 -12.61
C MET A 72 -1.30 5.84 -13.64
N SER A 73 -1.08 5.58 -14.93
CA SER A 73 -1.62 6.43 -16.00
C SER A 73 -3.15 6.47 -16.05
N ILE A 74 -3.82 5.35 -15.78
CA ILE A 74 -5.29 5.30 -15.73
C ILE A 74 -5.82 6.05 -14.51
N ARG A 75 -5.18 5.87 -13.35
CA ARG A 75 -5.50 6.63 -12.13
C ARG A 75 -5.40 8.14 -12.38
N ASP A 76 -4.31 8.58 -13.02
CA ASP A 76 -4.08 10.00 -13.32
C ASP A 76 -5.13 10.56 -14.28
N ASP A 77 -5.52 9.79 -15.30
CA ASP A 77 -6.61 10.16 -16.22
C ASP A 77 -7.96 10.30 -15.49
N PHE A 78 -8.28 9.36 -14.59
CA PHE A 78 -9.49 9.41 -13.78
C PHE A 78 -9.51 10.63 -12.86
N ALA A 79 -8.37 10.91 -12.21
CA ALA A 79 -8.23 12.09 -11.36
C ALA A 79 -8.39 13.39 -12.16
N ALA A 80 -7.78 13.48 -13.34
CA ALA A 80 -7.85 14.67 -14.21
C ALA A 80 -9.28 14.96 -14.71
N HIS A 81 -10.07 13.92 -14.92
CA HIS A 81 -11.46 14.04 -15.39
C HIS A 81 -12.51 13.94 -14.27
N ASN A 82 -12.07 13.82 -13.00
CA ASN A 82 -12.94 13.53 -11.86
C ASN A 82 -13.90 12.36 -12.15
N PHE A 83 -13.41 11.35 -12.88
CA PHE A 83 -14.20 10.21 -13.30
C PHE A 83 -14.18 9.14 -12.21
N GLN A 84 -15.36 8.84 -11.66
CA GLN A 84 -15.51 7.76 -10.70
C GLN A 84 -15.98 6.47 -11.40
N PRO A 85 -15.14 5.42 -11.45
CA PRO A 85 -15.55 4.15 -12.03
C PRO A 85 -16.55 3.42 -11.11
N PRO A 86 -17.57 2.71 -11.63
CA PRO A 86 -18.69 2.20 -10.83
C PRO A 86 -18.32 1.19 -9.73
N GLN A 87 -17.19 0.51 -9.85
CA GLN A 87 -16.67 -0.47 -8.89
C GLN A 87 -15.65 0.14 -7.91
N LYS A 88 -15.43 1.47 -7.90
CA LYS A 88 -14.64 2.12 -6.85
C LYS A 88 -15.39 1.99 -5.52
N MET A 89 -14.75 1.40 -4.52
CA MET A 89 -15.40 1.09 -3.23
C MET A 89 -15.89 2.35 -2.49
N TRP A 90 -15.12 3.44 -2.54
CA TRP A 90 -15.42 4.67 -1.80
C TRP A 90 -15.79 5.84 -2.71
N HIS A 91 -16.79 6.64 -2.31
CA HIS A 91 -17.19 7.89 -2.98
C HIS A 91 -16.55 9.12 -2.30
N ASP A 92 -15.25 9.05 -2.03
CA ASP A 92 -14.51 10.04 -1.24
C ASP A 92 -13.73 11.08 -2.08
N GLY A 93 -13.83 11.00 -3.41
CA GLY A 93 -13.06 11.85 -4.33
C GLY A 93 -11.55 11.61 -4.32
N LYS A 94 -11.06 10.59 -3.60
CA LYS A 94 -9.63 10.24 -3.56
C LYS A 94 -9.30 9.28 -4.69
N PHE A 95 -8.15 9.50 -5.32
CA PHE A 95 -7.58 8.64 -6.36
C PHE A 95 -6.21 8.13 -5.89
N TYR A 96 -6.10 6.83 -5.68
CA TYR A 96 -4.89 6.12 -5.30
C TYR A 96 -4.92 4.73 -5.91
N ASP A 97 -3.77 4.16 -6.23
CA ASP A 97 -3.72 2.78 -6.71
C ASP A 97 -3.93 1.81 -5.54
N GLU A 98 -4.62 0.70 -5.78
CA GLU A 98 -4.68 -0.43 -4.85
C GLU A 98 -3.72 -1.52 -5.35
N LEU A 99 -2.75 -1.89 -4.52
CA LEU A 99 -1.69 -2.84 -4.88
C LEU A 99 -1.80 -4.09 -4.00
N ILE A 100 -1.72 -5.26 -4.63
CA ILE A 100 -1.84 -6.56 -3.95
C ILE A 100 -0.49 -7.23 -3.91
N PHE A 101 0.02 -7.45 -2.70
CA PHE A 101 1.30 -8.12 -2.47
C PHE A 101 1.10 -9.55 -1.98
N ASP A 102 2.07 -10.40 -2.27
CA ASP A 102 2.11 -11.78 -1.79
C ASP A 102 2.36 -11.80 -0.28
N SER A 103 1.37 -12.27 0.48
CA SER A 103 1.44 -12.25 1.94
C SER A 103 2.45 -13.25 2.51
N GLU A 104 2.67 -14.39 1.84
CA GLU A 104 3.67 -15.36 2.28
C GLU A 104 5.07 -14.75 2.10
N ASP A 105 5.32 -14.16 0.93
CA ASP A 105 6.58 -13.46 0.64
C ASP A 105 6.83 -12.29 1.60
N PHE A 106 5.80 -11.50 1.93
CA PHE A 106 5.91 -10.43 2.93
C PHE A 106 6.28 -10.97 4.32
N LEU A 107 5.64 -12.05 4.77
CA LEU A 107 5.86 -12.58 6.13
C LEU A 107 7.22 -13.29 6.25
N ASP A 108 7.62 -14.05 5.24
CA ASP A 108 8.87 -14.82 5.23
C ASP A 108 10.11 -13.93 5.22
N HIS A 109 9.98 -12.68 4.74
CA HIS A 109 11.08 -11.72 4.69
C HIS A 109 11.02 -10.64 5.77
N LEU A 110 10.11 -10.73 6.76
CA LEU A 110 10.13 -9.81 7.90
C LEU A 110 11.44 -9.96 8.72
N PRO A 111 12.01 -8.85 9.22
CA PRO A 111 11.52 -7.46 9.13
C PRO A 111 11.82 -6.76 7.79
N ASN A 112 12.68 -7.34 6.95
CA ASN A 112 13.25 -6.73 5.74
C ASN A 112 12.22 -6.43 4.63
N SER A 113 11.01 -6.99 4.68
CA SER A 113 9.91 -6.55 3.80
C SER A 113 9.50 -5.10 4.03
N ILE A 114 9.88 -4.49 5.16
CA ILE A 114 9.65 -3.09 5.45
C ILE A 114 10.99 -2.36 5.44
N GLU A 115 11.07 -1.29 4.65
CA GLU A 115 12.28 -0.46 4.51
C GLU A 115 12.34 0.61 5.60
N ALA A 116 11.19 1.21 5.94
CA ALA A 116 11.09 2.28 6.92
C ALA A 116 9.64 2.43 7.41
N MET A 117 9.47 3.12 8.53
CA MET A 117 8.19 3.73 8.89
C MET A 117 8.22 5.22 8.61
N PHE A 118 7.07 5.80 8.30
CA PHE A 118 6.98 7.24 8.08
C PHE A 118 5.78 7.89 8.76
N PHE A 119 5.88 9.21 8.91
CA PHE A 119 4.76 10.08 9.27
C PHE A 119 4.73 11.33 8.41
N LEU A 120 3.54 11.89 8.28
CA LEU A 120 3.35 13.20 7.66
C LEU A 120 3.69 14.30 8.66
N THR A 121 4.45 15.30 8.20
CA THR A 121 4.75 16.51 8.99
C THR A 121 3.54 17.44 9.11
N THR A 122 2.50 17.22 8.30
CA THR A 122 1.28 18.00 8.21
C THR A 122 0.06 17.07 8.20
N SER A 123 -1.15 17.61 8.36
CA SER A 123 -2.40 16.85 8.29
C SER A 123 -2.65 15.88 9.45
N CYS A 124 -2.34 16.31 10.68
CA CYS A 124 -2.53 15.52 11.90
C CYS A 124 -3.88 15.62 12.60
N ASN A 125 -4.79 16.42 12.05
CA ASN A 125 -6.13 16.61 12.58
C ASN A 125 -7.18 15.80 11.78
N GLY A 126 -6.73 14.75 11.08
CA GLY A 126 -7.55 13.96 10.15
C GLY A 126 -8.46 12.94 10.84
N ASP A 127 -9.44 12.47 10.07
CA ASP A 127 -10.46 11.48 10.43
C ASP A 127 -9.85 10.22 11.09
N ILE A 128 -10.48 9.75 12.16
CA ILE A 128 -10.12 8.51 12.88
C ILE A 128 -10.11 7.29 11.95
N TYR A 129 -10.86 7.32 10.85
CA TYR A 129 -10.94 6.23 9.86
C TYR A 129 -9.78 6.23 8.85
N ASP A 130 -9.11 7.36 8.62
CA ASP A 130 -7.92 7.44 7.76
C ASP A 130 -6.61 7.08 8.52
N GLY A 131 -6.73 6.82 9.82
CA GLY A 131 -5.64 6.50 10.75
C GLY A 131 -4.73 7.71 11.04
N PRO A 132 -4.17 7.86 12.25
CA PRO A 132 -3.22 8.92 12.53
C PRO A 132 -1.92 8.66 11.78
N LYS A 133 -1.75 9.28 10.60
CA LYS A 133 -0.49 9.32 9.81
C LYS A 133 0.57 10.21 10.47
N CYS A 134 0.52 10.31 11.79
CA CYS A 134 1.14 11.35 12.61
C CYS A 134 2.32 10.84 13.40
N GLN A 135 3.15 11.80 13.77
CA GLN A 135 4.42 11.54 14.43
C GLN A 135 4.31 10.63 15.65
N ASP A 136 3.42 10.93 16.59
CA ASP A 136 3.34 10.17 17.85
C ASP A 136 2.98 8.72 17.62
N TYR A 137 2.07 8.49 16.70
CA TYR A 137 1.61 7.16 16.34
C TYR A 137 2.68 6.38 15.57
N ALA A 138 3.30 6.98 14.55
CA ALA A 138 4.39 6.35 13.81
C ALA A 138 5.59 6.03 14.72
N ARG A 139 5.89 6.90 15.69
CA ARG A 139 6.92 6.64 16.72
C ARG A 139 6.55 5.47 17.62
N GLY A 140 5.28 5.35 18.01
CA GLY A 140 4.78 4.22 18.78
C GLY A 140 4.93 2.90 18.04
N ALA A 141 4.48 2.86 16.78
CA ALA A 141 4.63 1.69 15.92
C ALA A 141 6.10 1.35 15.63
N HIS A 142 6.94 2.36 15.37
CA HIS A 142 8.37 2.20 15.13
C HIS A 142 9.07 1.57 16.33
N ARG A 143 8.83 2.08 17.54
CA ARG A 143 9.35 1.49 18.78
C ARG A 143 8.90 0.05 18.96
N ALA A 144 7.61 -0.25 18.77
CA ALA A 144 7.09 -1.61 18.91
C ALA A 144 7.72 -2.57 17.87
N PHE A 145 7.97 -2.10 16.66
CA PHE A 145 8.65 -2.87 15.61
C PHE A 145 10.10 -3.16 15.97
N LEU A 146 10.85 -2.14 16.42
CA LEU A 146 12.22 -2.31 16.89
C LEU A 146 12.31 -3.32 18.06
N GLU A 147 11.40 -3.20 19.03
CA GLU A 147 11.31 -4.11 20.18
C GLU A 147 10.99 -5.54 19.74
N HIS A 148 10.04 -5.74 18.83
CA HIS A 148 9.62 -7.06 18.35
C HIS A 148 10.73 -7.81 17.61
N PHE A 149 11.49 -7.10 16.76
CA PHE A 149 12.55 -7.68 15.92
C PHE A 149 13.96 -7.53 16.53
N ASN A 150 14.07 -6.98 17.74
CA ASN A 150 15.34 -6.72 18.42
C ASN A 150 16.33 -5.90 17.55
N LEU A 151 15.82 -4.82 16.96
CA LEU A 151 16.55 -3.91 16.08
C LEU A 151 16.94 -2.60 16.80
N GLY A 152 18.04 -2.00 16.37
CA GLY A 152 18.44 -0.64 16.75
C GLY A 152 17.81 0.43 15.86
N HIS A 153 17.89 1.68 16.30
CA HIS A 153 17.43 2.84 15.51
C HIS A 153 18.18 3.02 14.19
N ASP A 154 19.42 2.54 14.12
CA ASP A 154 20.25 2.60 12.92
C ASP A 154 19.93 1.47 11.92
N ASP A 155 19.25 0.40 12.37
CA ASP A 155 18.89 -0.75 11.53
C ASP A 155 17.57 -0.55 10.79
N PHE A 156 16.65 0.23 11.36
CA PHE A 156 15.33 0.45 10.78
C PHE A 156 14.88 1.92 10.96
N PRO A 157 14.90 2.74 9.89
CA PRO A 157 14.70 4.17 10.02
C PRO A 157 13.23 4.57 10.20
N LEU A 158 13.02 5.64 10.98
CA LEU A 158 11.80 6.44 10.97
C LEU A 158 12.04 7.70 10.14
N VAL A 159 11.17 7.98 9.18
CA VAL A 159 11.31 9.13 8.28
C VAL A 159 10.11 10.08 8.34
N LYS A 160 10.38 11.37 8.17
CA LYS A 160 9.38 12.40 7.87
C LYS A 160 9.07 12.35 6.38
N PHE A 161 7.79 12.35 6.02
CA PHE A 161 7.33 12.46 4.64
C PHE A 161 6.74 13.86 4.37
N ASP A 162 7.29 14.53 3.36
CA ASP A 162 6.83 15.82 2.85
C ASP A 162 6.07 15.64 1.52
N LEU A 163 4.75 15.79 1.59
CA LEU A 163 3.84 15.66 0.43
C LEU A 163 4.06 16.72 -0.66
N TRP A 164 4.80 17.79 -0.35
CA TRP A 164 4.99 18.92 -1.24
C TRP A 164 6.37 18.96 -1.88
N ASN A 165 7.28 18.06 -1.47
CA ASN A 165 8.65 17.98 -1.99
C ASN A 165 8.94 16.62 -2.64
N TRP A 166 8.34 16.39 -3.81
CA TRP A 166 8.53 15.12 -4.54
C TRP A 166 9.95 14.85 -5.04
N LYS A 167 10.85 15.85 -5.04
CA LYS A 167 12.27 15.65 -5.37
C LYS A 167 13.06 14.99 -4.23
N ALA A 168 12.69 15.29 -2.99
CA ALA A 168 13.30 14.73 -1.79
C ALA A 168 12.22 14.57 -0.71
N PRO A 169 11.29 13.61 -0.90
CA PRO A 169 10.09 13.52 -0.07
C PRO A 169 10.37 13.04 1.35
N PHE A 170 11.51 12.38 1.58
CA PHE A 170 11.85 11.77 2.87
C PHE A 170 13.05 12.44 3.52
N SER A 171 12.97 12.62 4.83
CA SER A 171 14.11 13.01 5.68
C SER A 171 14.10 12.20 6.97
N LEU A 172 15.27 11.91 7.52
CA LEU A 172 15.36 11.17 8.79
C LEU A 172 14.62 11.92 9.91
N ALA A 173 13.85 11.18 10.70
CA ALA A 173 13.27 11.68 11.92
C ALA A 173 14.28 11.56 13.08
N PRO A 174 14.36 12.56 13.97
CA PRO A 174 15.19 12.43 15.17
C PRO A 174 14.67 11.28 16.03
N ASN A 175 15.58 10.56 16.70
CA ASN A 175 15.23 9.41 17.53
C ASN A 175 14.35 9.78 18.73
N ARG A 176 14.44 11.01 19.24
CA ARG A 176 13.57 11.55 20.32
C ARG A 176 12.85 12.83 19.90
N ILE A 177 11.73 13.09 20.56
CA ILE A 177 11.04 14.38 20.48
C ILE A 177 11.89 15.39 21.25
N GLY A 178 12.48 16.37 20.55
CA GLY A 178 13.29 17.44 21.16
C GLY A 178 14.79 17.41 20.85
N ASP A 179 15.28 16.38 20.14
CA ASP A 179 16.64 16.41 19.57
C ASP A 179 16.61 17.25 18.29
N TYR A 180 16.95 18.54 18.40
CA TYR A 180 17.22 19.47 17.30
C TYR A 180 18.66 19.95 17.35
#